data_AF-A0A2V7M6P9-F1
#
_entry.id   AF-A0A2V7M6P9-F1
#
_cell.length_a   1.000
_cell.length_b   1.000
_cell.length_c   1.000
_cell.angle_alpha   90.00
_cell.angle_beta   90.00
_cell.angle_gamma   90.00
#
_symmetry.space_group_name_H-M   'P 1'
#
loop_
_entity.id
_entity.type
_entity.pdbx_description
1 polymer ?
#
loop_
_entity_poly.entity_id
_entity_poly.type
_entity_poly.pdbx_seq_one_letter_code
_entity_poly.pdbx_strand_id
1 'polypeptide(L)'
;MTATLEPTTATPGAKPAAGASPADVVRKAKEAGVQVVDLKFTDLPGTWQHFSIPLKELTEDLFAEGIGFDGSSIRGFQAINESDMLLFPDPASAFVDPCLGVPTLSLTCDVGDPVTGKRYSRDPRYVAQKAEQHLV
;
A
#
# COMPACT_ATOMS: atom_id res chain seq x y z
N MET A 1 -33.72 3.52 -7.33
CA MET A 1 -33.11 4.69 -6.66
C MET A 1 -31.61 4.46 -6.65
N THR A 2 -30.97 4.78 -7.77
CA THR A 2 -29.54 4.59 -8.02
C THR A 2 -28.83 5.84 -7.52
N ALA A 3 -28.12 5.74 -6.40
CA ALA A 3 -27.25 6.82 -5.94
C ALA A 3 -26.00 6.83 -6.84
N THR A 4 -26.00 7.69 -7.85
CA THR A 4 -24.79 8.11 -8.55
C THR A 4 -23.95 8.92 -7.56
N LEU A 5 -22.85 8.34 -7.09
CA LEU A 5 -21.77 9.14 -6.51
C LEU A 5 -21.21 9.99 -7.65
N GLU A 6 -21.21 11.30 -7.45
CA GLU A 6 -20.64 12.23 -8.42
C GLU A 6 -19.15 11.88 -8.66
N PRO A 7 -18.66 11.98 -9.90
CA PRO A 7 -17.26 11.78 -10.17
C PRO A 7 -16.49 12.82 -9.38
N THR A 8 -15.69 12.36 -8.40
CA THR A 8 -14.70 13.20 -7.72
C THR A 8 -13.88 13.86 -8.81
N THR A 9 -14.05 15.16 -8.99
CA THR A 9 -13.16 15.99 -9.79
C THR A 9 -11.79 15.85 -9.14
N ALA A 10 -10.91 15.05 -9.77
CA ALA A 10 -9.54 14.91 -9.36
C ALA A 10 -8.91 16.31 -9.42
N THR A 11 -8.82 16.96 -8.26
CA THR A 11 -8.05 18.18 -8.12
C THR A 11 -6.58 17.77 -8.22
N PRO A 12 -5.83 18.22 -9.24
CA PRO A 12 -4.42 17.90 -9.35
C PRO A 12 -3.71 18.56 -8.18
N GLY A 13 -3.22 17.77 -7.22
CA GLY A 13 -2.49 18.28 -6.06
C GLY A 13 -3.17 18.11 -4.70
N ALA A 14 -4.20 17.26 -4.57
CA ALA A 14 -4.65 16.82 -3.25
C ALA A 14 -3.54 15.99 -2.59
N LYS A 15 -2.71 16.66 -1.78
CA LYS A 15 -1.78 16.03 -0.84
C LYS A 15 -2.58 14.98 -0.04
N PRO A 16 -2.14 13.71 0.04
CA PRO A 16 -2.89 12.71 0.80
C PRO A 16 -3.03 13.21 2.23
N ALA A 17 -4.23 13.10 2.78
CA ALA A 17 -4.58 13.67 4.08
C ALA A 17 -3.56 13.20 5.13
N ALA A 18 -2.77 14.14 5.65
CA ALA A 18 -1.93 13.90 6.81
C ALA A 18 -2.82 13.41 7.96
N GLY A 19 -2.67 12.14 8.35
CA GLY A 19 -3.32 11.57 9.52
C GLY A 19 -4.51 10.63 9.29
N ALA A 20 -4.65 9.97 8.13
CA ALA A 20 -5.59 8.86 8.02
C ALA A 20 -5.12 7.70 8.93
N SER A 21 -5.87 7.40 9.98
CA SER A 21 -5.61 6.23 10.82
C SER A 21 -5.98 4.94 10.06
N PRO A 22 -5.38 3.77 10.39
CA PRO A 22 -5.81 2.48 9.83
C PRO A 22 -7.33 2.26 9.93
N ALA A 23 -7.92 2.58 11.09
CA ALA A 23 -9.35 2.51 11.32
C ALA A 23 -10.16 3.40 10.36
N ASP A 24 -9.69 4.63 10.10
CA ASP A 24 -10.34 5.54 9.16
C ASP A 24 -10.28 5.03 7.72
N VAL A 25 -9.16 4.44 7.30
CA VAL A 25 -9.02 3.86 5.96
C VAL A 25 -9.99 2.69 5.78
N VAL A 26 -10.04 1.76 6.74
CA VAL A 26 -10.96 0.61 6.72
C VAL A 26 -12.42 1.09 6.67
N ARG A 27 -12.78 2.07 7.48
CA ARG A 27 -14.13 2.63 7.51
C ARG A 27 -14.50 3.30 6.18
N LYS A 28 -13.65 4.19 5.66
CA LYS A 28 -13.89 4.89 4.39
C LYS A 28 -13.97 3.92 3.21
N ALA A 29 -13.15 2.87 3.19
CA ALA A 29 -13.21 1.84 2.15
C ALA A 29 -14.56 1.12 2.13
N LYS A 30 -15.10 0.77 3.32
CA LYS A 30 -16.43 0.17 3.46
C LYS A 30 -17.54 1.13 3.01
N GLU A 31 -17.49 2.39 3.45
CA GLU A 31 -18.47 3.42 3.08
C GLU A 31 -18.46 3.70 1.56
N ALA A 32 -17.30 3.65 0.92
CA ALA A 32 -17.13 3.82 -0.53
C ALA A 32 -17.52 2.58 -1.36
N GLY A 33 -17.93 1.48 -0.72
CA GLY A 33 -18.33 0.25 -1.42
C GLY A 33 -17.16 -0.45 -2.13
N VAL A 34 -15.93 -0.29 -1.62
CA VAL A 34 -14.75 -1.00 -2.13
C VAL A 34 -14.96 -2.51 -2.03
N GLN A 35 -14.50 -3.24 -3.04
CA GLN A 35 -14.54 -4.71 -3.05
C GLN A 35 -13.14 -5.31 -3.00
N VAL A 36 -12.17 -4.60 -3.58
CA VAL A 36 -10.79 -5.06 -3.75
C VAL A 36 -9.84 -4.03 -3.17
N VAL A 37 -8.74 -4.49 -2.57
CA VAL A 37 -7.64 -3.64 -2.11
C VAL A 37 -6.41 -4.03 -2.90
N ASP A 38 -5.79 -3.06 -3.55
CA ASP A 38 -4.61 -3.21 -4.37
C ASP A 38 -3.40 -2.67 -3.62
N LEU A 39 -2.52 -3.59 -3.22
CA LEU A 39 -1.32 -3.30 -2.44
C LEU A 39 -0.14 -3.14 -3.39
N LYS A 40 0.49 -1.97 -3.39
CA LYS A 40 1.50 -1.59 -4.39
C LYS A 40 2.83 -1.25 -3.74
N PHE A 41 3.92 -1.67 -4.35
CA PHE A 41 5.29 -1.38 -3.91
C PHE A 41 6.23 -1.28 -5.12
N THR A 42 7.44 -0.81 -4.93
CA THR A 42 8.39 -0.60 -6.03
C THR A 42 9.57 -1.55 -5.90
N ASP A 43 9.94 -2.20 -6.99
CA ASP A 43 11.17 -3.00 -7.03
C ASP A 43 12.42 -2.12 -7.21
N LEU A 44 13.61 -2.70 -7.01
CA LEU A 44 14.84 -1.91 -7.03
C LEU A 44 15.09 -1.16 -8.36
N PRO A 45 14.80 -1.74 -9.54
CA PRO A 45 14.84 -1.00 -10.82
C PRO A 45 13.81 0.13 -10.97
N GLY A 46 12.77 0.19 -10.16
CA GLY A 46 11.74 1.25 -10.21
C GLY A 46 10.41 0.85 -10.85
N THR A 47 10.15 -0.45 -11.04
CA THR A 47 8.88 -0.95 -11.57
C THR A 47 7.84 -1.06 -10.47
N TRP A 48 6.61 -0.65 -10.77
CA TRP A 48 5.49 -0.81 -9.86
C TRP A 48 5.05 -2.28 -9.82
N GLN A 49 5.15 -2.89 -8.66
CA GLN A 49 4.66 -4.22 -8.36
C GLN A 49 3.40 -4.10 -7.52
N HIS A 50 2.45 -5.01 -7.71
CA HIS A 50 1.22 -5.00 -6.93
C HIS A 50 0.55 -6.37 -6.92
N PHE A 51 -0.29 -6.57 -5.92
CA PHE A 51 -1.26 -7.66 -5.89
C PHE A 51 -2.50 -7.21 -5.14
N SER A 52 -3.60 -7.94 -5.36
CA SER A 52 -4.90 -7.57 -4.84
C SER A 52 -5.41 -8.57 -3.81
N ILE A 53 -6.04 -8.04 -2.76
CA ILE A 53 -6.74 -8.81 -1.72
C ILE A 53 -8.21 -8.36 -1.67
N PRO A 54 -9.14 -9.22 -1.22
CA PRO A 54 -10.52 -8.80 -1.01
C PRO A 54 -10.61 -7.82 0.18
N LEU A 55 -11.57 -6.88 0.15
CA LEU A 55 -11.74 -5.87 1.22
C LEU A 55 -11.82 -6.49 2.64
N LYS A 56 -12.37 -7.70 2.77
CA LYS A 56 -12.48 -8.41 4.06
C LYS A 56 -11.13 -8.68 4.75
N GLU A 57 -10.04 -8.70 3.99
CA GLU A 57 -8.68 -8.93 4.51
C GLU A 57 -8.01 -7.63 4.95
N LEU A 58 -8.57 -6.47 4.61
CA LEU A 58 -8.11 -5.18 5.11
C LEU A 58 -8.61 -4.96 6.53
N THR A 59 -7.83 -5.42 7.50
CA THR A 59 -8.01 -5.17 8.93
C THR A 59 -7.06 -4.07 9.42
N GLU A 60 -7.31 -3.53 10.61
CA GLU A 60 -6.38 -2.59 11.25
C GLU A 60 -5.03 -3.26 11.56
N ASP A 61 -5.07 -4.54 11.95
CA ASP A 61 -3.87 -5.33 12.24
C ASP A 61 -2.97 -5.50 11.01
N LEU A 62 -3.53 -5.54 9.79
CA LEU A 62 -2.76 -5.63 8.55
C LEU A 62 -1.74 -4.49 8.41
N PHE A 63 -2.05 -3.30 8.94
CA PHE A 63 -1.15 -2.15 8.90
C PHE A 63 0.04 -2.29 9.87
N ALA A 64 -0.12 -3.08 10.94
CA ALA A 64 0.89 -3.29 11.97
C ALA A 64 1.68 -4.60 11.78
N GLU A 65 1.01 -5.67 11.40
CA GLU A 65 1.58 -7.02 11.21
C GLU A 65 2.13 -7.22 9.79
N GLY A 66 1.56 -6.50 8.82
CA GLY A 66 1.92 -6.63 7.41
C GLY A 66 1.35 -7.88 6.74
N ILE A 67 1.57 -7.99 5.44
CA ILE A 67 1.17 -9.13 4.62
C ILE A 67 2.38 -9.78 3.95
N GLY A 68 2.43 -11.10 3.99
CA GLY A 68 3.51 -11.89 3.38
C GLY A 68 3.47 -11.86 1.84
N PHE A 69 4.64 -11.77 1.22
CA PHE A 69 4.83 -11.98 -0.21
C PHE A 69 6.20 -12.63 -0.51
N ASP A 70 6.33 -13.20 -1.71
CA ASP A 70 7.59 -13.77 -2.20
C ASP A 70 8.50 -12.69 -2.80
N GLY A 71 9.52 -12.31 -2.04
CA GLY A 71 10.57 -11.39 -2.45
C GLY A 71 11.61 -11.99 -3.41
N SER A 72 11.69 -13.31 -3.57
CA SER A 72 12.62 -13.93 -4.53
C SER A 72 12.21 -13.74 -5.97
N SER A 73 10.91 -13.54 -6.20
CA SER A 73 10.34 -13.16 -7.49
C SER A 73 10.49 -11.67 -7.82
N ILE A 74 11.05 -10.87 -6.90
CA ILE A 74 11.23 -9.42 -7.09
C ILE A 74 12.69 -9.08 -7.37
N ARG A 75 12.91 -8.35 -8.46
CA ARG A 75 14.26 -7.99 -8.93
C ARG A 75 14.99 -7.12 -7.91
N GLY A 76 16.16 -7.59 -7.48
CA GLY A 76 17.01 -6.88 -6.51
C GLY A 76 16.60 -7.06 -5.06
N PHE A 77 15.63 -7.94 -4.77
CA PHE A 77 15.19 -8.25 -3.39
C PHE A 77 15.96 -9.47 -2.86
N GLN A 78 15.29 -10.51 -2.38
CA GLN A 78 15.94 -11.62 -1.68
C GLN A 78 16.29 -12.78 -2.60
N ALA A 79 17.24 -13.61 -2.15
CA ALA A 79 17.51 -14.89 -2.79
C ALA A 79 16.42 -15.90 -2.41
N ILE A 80 16.32 -17.00 -3.16
CA ILE A 80 15.29 -18.04 -2.98
C ILE A 80 15.29 -18.64 -1.57
N ASN A 81 16.44 -18.71 -0.90
CA ASN A 81 16.55 -19.25 0.46
C ASN A 81 16.05 -18.29 1.57
N GLU A 82 15.80 -17.03 1.24
CA GLU A 82 15.31 -15.98 2.15
C GLU A 82 14.13 -15.24 1.50
N SER A 83 13.26 -15.97 0.79
CA SER A 83 12.25 -15.41 -0.11
C SER A 83 11.16 -14.62 0.59
N ASP A 84 10.76 -15.02 1.80
CA ASP A 84 9.61 -14.43 2.47
C ASP A 84 9.89 -13.00 2.91
N MET A 85 8.97 -12.10 2.61
CA MET A 85 9.04 -10.67 2.93
C MET A 85 7.66 -10.16 3.37
N LEU A 86 7.61 -9.03 4.07
CA LEU A 86 6.38 -8.39 4.50
C LEU A 86 6.15 -7.06 3.75
N LEU A 87 4.89 -6.79 3.42
CA LEU A 87 4.41 -5.46 3.02
C LEU A 87 3.60 -4.84 4.15
N PHE A 88 3.90 -3.59 4.47
CA PHE A 88 3.16 -2.78 5.44
C PHE A 88 2.44 -1.66 4.68
N PRO A 89 1.10 -1.71 4.55
CA PRO A 89 0.35 -0.65 3.88
C PRO A 89 0.51 0.71 4.60
N ASP A 90 0.71 1.78 3.83
CA ASP A 90 0.73 3.14 4.35
C ASP A 90 -0.69 3.74 4.29
N PRO A 91 -1.35 3.98 5.43
CA PRO A 91 -2.72 4.50 5.44
C PRO A 91 -2.83 5.92 4.87
N ALA A 92 -1.74 6.70 4.89
CA ALA A 92 -1.73 8.02 4.28
C ALA A 92 -1.82 7.96 2.75
N SER A 93 -1.47 6.84 2.12
CA SER A 93 -1.48 6.68 0.67
C SER A 93 -2.83 6.27 0.07
N ALA A 94 -3.84 6.04 0.91
CA ALA A 94 -5.12 5.46 0.51
C ALA A 94 -5.90 6.33 -0.48
N PHE A 95 -6.28 5.77 -1.62
CA PHE A 95 -7.26 6.37 -2.54
C PHE A 95 -8.05 5.29 -3.30
N VAL A 96 -9.28 5.59 -3.72
CA VAL A 96 -10.05 4.69 -4.59
C VAL A 96 -9.65 4.91 -6.04
N ASP A 97 -9.24 3.84 -6.72
CA ASP A 97 -8.75 3.91 -8.09
C ASP A 97 -9.89 4.27 -9.06
N PRO A 98 -9.82 5.42 -9.77
CA PRO A 98 -10.90 5.88 -10.64
C PRO A 98 -10.96 5.14 -11.99
N CYS A 99 -9.92 4.35 -12.32
CA CYS A 99 -9.79 3.68 -13.61
C CYS A 99 -10.39 2.27 -13.61
N LEU A 100 -10.65 1.69 -12.43
CA LEU A 100 -11.09 0.31 -12.29
C LEU A 100 -12.63 0.22 -12.22
N GLY A 101 -13.20 -0.70 -13.00
CA GLY A 101 -14.66 -0.92 -13.03
C GLY A 101 -15.21 -1.55 -11.75
N VAL A 102 -14.38 -2.28 -11.01
CA VAL A 102 -14.66 -2.76 -9.66
C VAL A 102 -14.07 -1.74 -8.68
N PRO A 103 -14.86 -1.16 -7.75
CA PRO A 103 -14.34 -0.24 -6.74
C PRO A 103 -13.16 -0.85 -5.98
N THR A 104 -11.98 -0.27 -6.17
CA THR A 104 -10.71 -0.82 -5.70
C THR A 104 -9.94 0.24 -4.92
N LEU A 105 -9.54 -0.06 -3.69
CA LEU A 105 -8.70 0.81 -2.88
C LEU A 105 -7.23 0.58 -3.23
N SER A 106 -6.52 1.61 -3.66
CA SER A 106 -5.07 1.58 -3.88
C SER A 106 -4.33 2.01 -2.62
N LEU A 107 -3.35 1.22 -2.19
CA LEU A 107 -2.43 1.51 -1.08
C LEU A 107 -1.00 1.29 -1.53
N THR A 108 -0.10 2.22 -1.20
CA THR A 108 1.34 1.97 -1.29
C THR A 108 1.84 1.32 -0.01
N CYS A 109 2.76 0.38 -0.13
CA CYS A 109 3.33 -0.36 0.97
C CYS A 109 4.82 -0.07 1.13
N ASP A 110 5.29 -0.09 2.38
CA ASP A 110 6.71 -0.22 2.71
C ASP A 110 7.06 -1.72 2.81
N VAL A 111 8.29 -2.08 2.48
CA VAL A 111 8.77 -3.47 2.56
C VAL A 111 9.52 -3.70 3.88
N GLY A 112 9.30 -4.83 4.53
CA GLY A 112 10.01 -5.20 5.75
C GLY A 112 10.41 -6.67 5.81
N ASP A 113 11.35 -6.94 6.72
CA ASP A 113 11.89 -8.27 7.00
C ASP A 113 10.93 -9.04 7.93
N PRO A 114 10.58 -10.30 7.61
CA PRO A 114 9.58 -11.05 8.36
C PRO A 114 10.05 -11.53 9.73
N VAL A 115 11.36 -11.59 9.97
CA VAL A 115 11.94 -12.09 11.23
C VAL A 115 12.09 -10.94 12.23
N THR A 116 12.56 -9.80 11.76
CA THR A 116 12.91 -8.65 12.61
C THR A 116 11.85 -7.56 12.60
N GLY A 117 10.91 -7.57 11.64
CA GLY A 117 9.94 -6.50 11.41
C GLY A 117 10.57 -5.19 10.96
N LYS A 118 11.89 -5.16 10.70
CA LYS A 118 12.60 -3.94 10.32
C LYS A 118 12.35 -3.61 8.85
N ARG A 119 12.35 -2.31 8.55
CA ARG A 119 12.26 -1.82 7.17
C ARG A 119 13.40 -2.35 6.32
N TYR A 120 13.07 -2.76 5.11
CA TYR A 120 13.99 -3.42 4.21
C TYR A 120 14.95 -2.43 3.55
N SER A 121 16.26 -2.69 3.66
CA SER A 121 17.28 -1.74 3.22
C SER A 121 17.30 -1.46 1.72
N ARG A 122 16.81 -2.41 0.90
CA ARG A 122 16.73 -2.31 -0.56
C ARG A 122 15.37 -1.85 -1.08
N ASP A 123 14.44 -1.49 -0.20
CA ASP A 123 13.19 -0.82 -0.57
C ASP A 123 13.48 0.62 -1.04
N PRO A 124 13.22 0.96 -2.33
CA PRO A 124 13.43 2.31 -2.83
C PRO A 124 12.65 3.38 -2.06
N ARG A 125 11.44 3.06 -1.58
CA ARG A 125 10.62 4.00 -0.80
C ARG A 125 11.26 4.30 0.54
N TYR A 126 11.81 3.28 1.21
CA TYR A 126 12.55 3.48 2.45
C TYR A 126 13.85 4.27 2.25
N VAL A 127 14.56 4.06 1.14
CA VAL A 127 15.72 4.88 0.79
C VAL A 127 15.34 6.36 0.64
N ALA A 128 14.22 6.66 -0.02
CA ALA A 128 13.72 8.03 -0.16
C ALA A 128 13.37 8.67 1.20
N GLN A 129 12.69 7.94 2.08
CA GLN A 129 12.34 8.42 3.42
C GLN A 129 13.59 8.68 4.28
N LYS A 130 14.62 7.82 4.20
CA LYS A 130 15.91 8.07 4.88
C LYS A 130 16.60 9.32 4.35
N ALA A 131 16.52 9.57 3.04
CA ALA A 131 17.09 10.78 2.44
C ALA A 131 16.36 12.03 2.93
N GLU A 132 15.03 12.02 3.02
CA GLU A 132 14.25 13.10 3.61
C GLU A 132 14.65 13.35 5.06
N GLN A 133 14.74 12.31 5.89
CA GLN A 133 15.15 12.41 7.29
C GLN A 133 16.60 12.93 7.47
N HIS A 134 17.48 12.67 6.51
CA HIS A 134 18.87 13.13 6.56
C HIS A 134 19.04 14.62 6.22
N LEU A 135 18.10 15.20 5.47
CA LEU A 135 18.14 16.61 5.08
C LEU A 135 17.66 17.55 6.20
N VAL A 136 16.93 17.03 7.18
CA VAL A 136 16.34 17.78 8.31
C VAL A 136 17.30 17.89 9.48
#